data_AF-A0A1Q7YHT8-F1
#
_entry.id   AF-A0A1Q7YHT8-F1
#
_cell.length_a   1.000
_cell.length_b   1.000
_cell.length_c   1.000
_cell.angle_alpha   90.00
_cell.angle_beta   90.00
_cell.angle_gamma   90.00
#
_symmetry.space_group_name_H-M   'P 1'
#
loop_
_entity.id
_entity.type
_entity.pdbx_description
1 polymer ?
#
loop_
_entity_poly.entity_id
_entity_poly.type
_entity_poly.pdbx_seq_one_letter_code
_entity_poly.pdbx_strand_id
1 'polypeptide(L)' 'EWRGKAFYICAKYRARSRRPEDDFVVRSARMTLTGFGRFDLAYFRHTERWFTVYRGLTAAQCFAEIEGNEVFWPTM' A
#
# COMPACT_ATOMS: atom_id res chain seq x y z
N GLU A 1 -4.97 -0.04 6.30
CA GLU A 1 -5.30 1.13 7.16
C GLU A 1 -6.03 2.18 6.32
N TRP A 2 -7.13 2.77 6.80
CA TRP A 2 -7.84 3.86 6.10
C TRP A 2 -7.40 5.23 6.62
N ARG A 3 -7.10 6.17 5.71
CA ARG A 3 -6.89 7.60 6.03
C ARG A 3 -7.49 8.48 4.93
N GLY A 4 -8.52 9.24 5.27
CA GLY A 4 -9.26 10.05 4.30
C GLY A 4 -9.79 9.19 3.15
N LYS A 5 -9.45 9.54 1.91
CA LYS A 5 -9.84 8.78 0.71
C LYS A 5 -8.92 7.59 0.39
N ALA A 6 -7.87 7.37 1.17
CA ALA A 6 -6.84 6.39 0.85
C ALA A 6 -6.91 5.16 1.78
N PHE A 7 -6.84 3.98 1.19
CA PHE A 7 -6.62 2.71 1.86
C PHE A 7 -5.19 2.23 1.61
N TYR A 8 -4.49 1.88 2.68
CA TYR A 8 -3.08 1.46 2.65
C TYR A 8 -2.94 -0.02 2.98
N ILE A 9 -2.16 -0.72 2.18
CA ILE A 9 -1.60 -2.03 2.52
C ILE A 9 -0.32 -1.80 3.33
N CYS A 10 -0.29 -2.37 4.53
CA CYS A 10 0.76 -2.17 5.49
C CYS A 10 1.34 -3.52 5.92
N ALA A 11 2.66 -3.64 5.92
CA ALA A 11 3.37 -4.71 6.58
C ALA A 11 3.93 -4.20 7.91
N LYS A 12 3.67 -4.93 8.99
CA LYS A 12 4.22 -4.64 10.32
C LYS A 12 5.38 -5.59 10.58
N TYR A 13 6.54 -5.03 10.90
CA TYR A 13 7.73 -5.78 11.20
C TYR A 13 8.07 -5.65 12.68
N ARG A 14 8.36 -6.80 13.29
CA ARG A 14 8.95 -6.83 14.62
C ARG A 14 10.43 -6.50 14.51
N ALA A 15 10.90 -5.53 15.29
CA ALA A 15 12.32 -5.23 15.35
C ALA A 15 13.11 -6.41 15.93
N ARG A 16 14.41 -6.47 15.62
CA ARG A 16 15.30 -7.46 16.26
C ARG A 16 15.47 -7.19 17.76
N SER A 17 15.31 -5.94 18.18
CA SER A 17 15.26 -5.62 19.60
C SER A 17 13.99 -6.23 20.22
N ARG A 18 14.06 -6.57 21.51
CA ARG A 18 12.88 -7.07 22.25
C ARG A 18 11.96 -5.92 22.72
N ARG A 19 12.11 -4.74 22.12
CA ARG A 19 11.48 -3.49 22.51
C ARG A 19 10.34 -3.20 21.53
N PRO A 20 9.07 -3.25 21.96
CA PRO A 20 7.93 -3.02 21.06
C PRO A 20 7.93 -1.66 20.38
N GLU A 21 8.58 -0.66 20.96
CA GLU A 21 8.71 0.70 20.40
C GLU A 21 9.56 0.76 19.13
N ASP A 22 10.40 -0.25 18.89
CA ASP A 22 11.25 -0.33 17.70
C ASP A 22 10.53 -1.02 16.52
N ASP A 23 9.36 -1.64 16.76
CA ASP A 23 8.53 -2.23 15.69
C ASP A 23 8.11 -1.13 14.70
N PHE A 24 8.17 -1.45 13.41
CA PHE A 24 7.89 -0.48 12.35
C PHE A 24 6.86 -0.98 11.35
N VAL A 25 6.25 -0.03 10.64
CA VAL A 25 5.22 -0.30 9.62
C VAL A 25 5.69 0.23 8.29
N VAL A 26 5.74 -0.65 7.29
CA VAL A 26 6.02 -0.30 5.89
C VAL A 26 4.70 -0.25 5.14
N ARG A 27 4.46 0.84 4.41
CA ARG A 27 3.32 0.99 3.51
C ARG A 27 3.78 0.71 2.09
N SER A 28 3.27 -0.36 1.47
CA SER A 28 3.73 -0.79 0.14
C SER A 28 2.79 -0.38 -0.98
N ALA A 29 1.48 -0.43 -0.73
CA ALA A 29 0.45 -0.07 -1.71
C ALA A 29 -0.59 0.89 -1.12
N ARG A 30 -1.14 1.75 -1.98
CA ARG A 30 -2.20 2.72 -1.67
C ARG A 30 -3.28 2.69 -2.74
N MET A 31 -4.51 2.50 -2.31
CA MET A 31 -5.72 2.63 -3.12
C MET A 31 -6.40 3.94 -2.75
N THR A 32 -6.46 4.90 -3.66
CA THR A 32 -7.14 6.20 -3.45
C THR A 32 -8.50 6.18 -4.12
N LEU A 33 -9.58 6.37 -3.35
CA LEU A 33 -10.94 6.44 -3.87
C LEU A 33 -11.12 7.66 -4.78
N THR A 34 -11.50 7.44 -6.03
CA THR A 34 -11.70 8.50 -7.04
C THR A 34 -13.18 8.76 -7.35
N GLY A 35 -14.07 7.80 -7.07
CA GLY A 35 -15.53 7.92 -7.25
C GLY A 35 -16.16 6.63 -7.76
N PHE A 36 -17.48 6.46 -7.63
CA PHE A 36 -18.22 5.29 -8.17
C PHE A 36 -17.65 3.92 -7.75
N GLY A 37 -17.09 3.81 -6.54
CA GLY A 37 -16.44 2.59 -6.06
C GLY A 37 -15.14 2.25 -6.78
N ARG A 38 -14.49 3.23 -7.41
CA ARG A 38 -13.21 3.07 -8.12
C ARG A 38 -12.03 3.67 -7.37
N PHE A 39 -10.87 3.10 -7.66
CA PHE A 39 -9.61 3.40 -6.99
C PHE A 39 -8.48 3.65 -7.99
N ASP A 40 -7.63 4.59 -7.62
CA ASP A 40 -6.29 4.72 -8.19
C ASP A 40 -5.32 3.92 -7.32
N LEU A 41 -4.57 3.01 -7.94
CA LEU A 41 -3.61 2.15 -7.26
C LEU A 41 -2.19 2.69 -7.46
N ALA A 42 -1.51 2.92 -6.35
CA ALA A 42 -0.14 3.39 -6.29
C ALA A 42 0.73 2.48 -5.42
N TYR A 43 2.00 2.36 -5.78
CA TYR A 43 3.02 1.76 -4.93
C TYR A 43 3.91 2.84 -4.31
N PHE A 44 4.53 2.51 -3.17
CA PHE A 44 5.51 3.37 -2.52
C PHE A 44 6.91 2.92 -2.89
N ARG A 45 7.73 3.83 -3.42
CA ARG A 45 9.14 3.55 -3.72
C ARG A 45 10.03 4.18 -2.66
N HIS A 46 11.24 3.63 -2.48
CA HIS A 46 12.32 4.14 -1.63
C HIS A 46 12.64 5.63 -1.80
N THR A 47 12.15 6.27 -2.86
CA THR A 47 12.23 7.73 -3.06
C THR A 47 11.22 8.53 -2.23
N GLU A 48 10.56 7.91 -1.25
CA GLU A 48 9.51 8.50 -0.39
C GLU A 48 8.30 9.04 -1.15
N ARG A 49 8.05 8.53 -2.36
CA ARG A 49 6.98 9.00 -3.25
C ARG A 49 6.04 7.87 -3.62
N TRP A 50 4.77 8.24 -3.77
CA TRP A 50 3.73 7.37 -4.29
C TRP A 50 3.65 7.48 -5.80
N PHE A 51 3.73 6.35 -6.50
CA PHE A 51 3.60 6.28 -7.95
C PHE A 51 2.29 5.58 -8.31
N THR A 52 1.32 6.36 -8.79
CA THR A 52 0.07 5.82 -9.32
C THR A 52 0.32 5.16 -10.66
N VAL A 53 0.07 3.87 -10.75
CA VAL A 53 0.30 3.05 -11.95
C VAL A 53 -1.00 2.54 -12.57
N TYR A 54 -2.07 2.42 -11.78
CA TYR A 54 -3.40 2.12 -12.30
C TYR A 54 -4.42 3.14 -11.81
N ARG A 55 -5.45 3.35 -12.63
CA ARG A 55 -6.56 4.27 -12.34
C ARG A 55 -7.89 3.61 -12.61
N GLY A 56 -8.91 3.99 -11.85
CA GLY A 56 -10.29 3.55 -12.09
C GLY A 56 -10.55 2.06 -11.82
N LEU A 57 -9.71 1.39 -11.05
CA LEU A 57 -9.87 -0.03 -10.72
C LEU A 57 -10.99 -0.24 -9.70
N THR A 58 -11.67 -1.37 -9.75
CA THR A 58 -12.45 -1.83 -8.60
C THR A 58 -11.52 -2.29 -7.47
N ALA A 59 -12.05 -2.41 -6.25
CA ALA A 59 -11.27 -2.96 -5.14
C ALA A 59 -10.73 -4.37 -5.45
N ALA A 60 -11.55 -5.25 -6.06
CA ALA A 60 -11.13 -6.59 -6.44
C ALA A 60 -9.97 -6.59 -7.45
N GLN A 61 -10.00 -5.70 -8.44
CA GLN A 61 -8.89 -5.53 -9.39
C GLN A 61 -7.63 -5.02 -8.69
N CYS A 62 -7.76 -4.07 -7.76
CA CYS A 62 -6.60 -3.62 -6.99
C CYS A 62 -5.94 -4.76 -6.20
N PHE A 63 -6.73 -5.61 -5.54
CA PHE A 63 -6.18 -6.74 -4.78
C PHE A 63 -5.52 -7.77 -5.70
N ALA A 64 -6.11 -8.08 -6.85
CA ALA A 64 -5.49 -8.95 -7.83
C ALA A 64 -4.13 -8.42 -8.32
N GLU A 65 -4.02 -7.11 -8.58
CA GLU A 65 -2.74 -6.47 -8.94
C GLU A 65 -1.73 -6.52 -7.79
N ILE A 66 -2.16 -6.26 -6.55
CA ILE A 66 -1.29 -6.30 -5.37
C ILE A 66 -0.75 -7.73 -5.14
N GLU A 67 -1.57 -8.75 -5.35
CA GLU A 67 -1.17 -10.15 -5.21
C GLU A 67 -0.24 -10.60 -6.34
N GLY A 68 -0.53 -10.20 -7.59
CA GLY A 68 0.19 -10.66 -8.77
C GLY A 68 1.46 -9.88 -9.13
N ASN A 69 1.68 -8.69 -8.57
CA ASN A 69 2.78 -7.81 -8.96
C ASN A 69 3.64 -7.38 -7.76
N GLU A 70 4.89 -7.83 -7.77
CA GLU A 70 5.88 -7.60 -6.71
C GLU A 70 6.19 -6.11 -6.45
N VAL A 71 5.88 -5.21 -7.39
CA VAL A 71 6.04 -3.77 -7.20
C VAL A 71 5.20 -3.24 -6.02
N PHE A 72 4.12 -3.92 -5.68
CA PHE A 72 3.25 -3.58 -4.54
C PHE A 72 3.64 -4.27 -3.25
N TRP A 73 4.63 -5.15 -3.27
CA TRP A 73 5.05 -5.87 -2.10
C TRP A 73 5.96 -5.00 -1.24
N PRO A 74 5.96 -5.21 0.09
CA PRO A 74 6.88 -4.52 0.96
C PRO A 74 8.32 -4.83 0.56
N THR A 75 9.08 -3.80 0.19
CA THR A 75 10.52 -3.88 -0.01
C THR A 75 11.21 -3.35 1.24
N MET A 76 12.15 -4.12 1.80
CA MET A 76 13.04 -3.74 2.91
C MET A 76 14.42 -3.38 2.37
#